data_AF-A0A2D8UW99-F1
#
_entry.id   AF-A0A2D8UW99-F1
#
_cell.length_a   1.000
_cell.length_b   1.000
_cell.length_c   1.000
_cell.angle_alpha   90.00
_cell.angle_beta   90.00
_cell.angle_gamma   90.00
#
_symmetry.space_group_name_H-M   'P 1'
#
loop_
_entity.id
_entity.type
_entity.pdbx_description
1 polymer ?
#
loop_
_entity_poly.entity_id
_entity_poly.type
_entity_poly.pdbx_seq_one_letter_code
_entity_poly.pdbx_strand_id
1 'polypeptide(L)'
;WAKANFGPEKSDEIGALLAMADRLGEPKYTGDGIKGAVPRSSRFLPSSLNELEDDDPKSSTDPRFLDAIHVYTQFCSYKDHIVGMGNRDRFMYWYHFFQGQIELCKMALYRQRYVESDFEDMAMKKRILESWSNLMTHEIQRVRNVSELGVIAQLHQSTLTDIIRGELGITDKVDSTYKGENAVRAMPELSQINSEESFEQKVIFLGEGGVTNPEMHYRKIGSSGSFSVQALKPIHESPHVMRASLVKPGYDFEYYITGVIDGQEVIYPVTGGKEPASIHQTVIITPF
;
A
#
# COMPACT_ATOMS: atom_id res chain seq x y z
N TRP A 1 12.81 -15.25 7.46
CA TRP A 1 12.31 -14.18 6.58
C TRP A 1 11.80 -12.97 7.36
N ALA A 2 10.81 -13.13 8.26
CA ALA A 2 10.23 -12.02 9.02
C ALA A 2 11.28 -11.21 9.80
N LYS A 3 12.19 -11.89 10.50
CA LYS A 3 13.32 -11.26 11.21
C LYS A 3 14.18 -10.33 10.34
N ALA A 4 14.39 -10.69 9.07
CA ALA A 4 15.21 -9.89 8.15
C ALA A 4 14.46 -8.67 7.60
N ASN A 5 13.13 -8.74 7.50
CA ASN A 5 12.31 -7.67 6.93
C ASN A 5 11.81 -6.68 8.00
N PHE A 6 11.44 -7.18 9.17
CA PHE A 6 10.74 -6.40 10.20
C PHE A 6 11.55 -6.23 11.48
N GLY A 7 12.77 -6.79 11.55
CA GLY A 7 13.58 -6.79 12.76
C GLY A 7 13.28 -7.98 13.67
N PRO A 8 14.04 -8.13 14.78
CA PRO A 8 13.88 -9.25 15.71
C PRO A 8 12.60 -9.17 16.54
N GLU A 9 11.99 -7.99 16.68
CA GLU A 9 10.79 -7.78 17.47
C GLU A 9 9.61 -8.51 16.83
N LYS A 10 8.95 -9.39 17.58
CA LYS A 10 7.79 -10.16 17.12
C LYS A 10 8.06 -11.01 15.87
N SER A 11 9.32 -11.27 15.52
CA SER A 11 9.65 -11.92 14.24
C SER A 11 9.10 -13.34 14.13
N ASP A 12 9.08 -14.06 15.24
CA ASP A 12 8.60 -15.45 15.29
C ASP A 12 7.07 -15.46 15.21
N GLU A 13 6.39 -14.58 15.95
CA GLU A 13 4.94 -14.42 15.90
C GLU A 13 4.46 -13.94 14.52
N ILE A 14 5.12 -12.94 13.94
CA ILE A 14 4.81 -12.45 12.59
C ILE A 14 5.04 -13.55 11.56
N GLY A 15 6.16 -14.28 11.65
CA GLY A 15 6.44 -15.40 10.76
C GLY A 15 5.36 -16.48 10.82
N ALA A 16 4.89 -16.82 12.02
CA ALA A 16 3.80 -17.78 12.21
C ALA A 16 2.48 -17.28 11.60
N LEU A 17 2.12 -16.00 11.79
CA LEU A 17 0.91 -15.42 11.22
C LEU A 17 0.95 -15.39 9.69
N LEU A 18 2.09 -15.03 9.09
CA LEU A 18 2.25 -15.05 7.64
C LEU A 18 2.18 -16.46 7.06
N ALA A 19 2.79 -17.44 7.71
CA ALA A 19 2.67 -18.84 7.31
C ALA A 19 1.23 -19.36 7.44
N MET A 20 0.48 -18.88 8.43
CA MET A 20 -0.95 -19.18 8.57
C MET A 20 -1.76 -18.54 7.45
N ALA A 21 -1.53 -17.26 7.14
CA ALA A 21 -2.20 -16.56 6.05
C ALA A 21 -1.94 -17.22 4.68
N ASP A 22 -0.70 -17.64 4.42
CA ASP A 22 -0.32 -18.36 3.19
C ASP A 22 -1.09 -19.68 3.05
N ARG A 23 -1.17 -20.48 4.13
CA ARG A 23 -1.96 -21.72 4.16
C ARG A 23 -3.45 -21.49 3.95
N LEU A 24 -4.00 -20.39 4.47
CA LEU A 24 -5.41 -20.03 4.26
C LEU A 24 -5.70 -19.67 2.79
N GLY A 25 -4.68 -19.17 2.06
CA GLY A 25 -4.78 -18.87 0.63
C GLY A 25 -4.61 -20.09 -0.29
N GLU A 26 -4.18 -21.24 0.22
CA GLU A 26 -3.94 -22.42 -0.62
C GLU A 26 -5.27 -23.04 -1.15
N PRO A 27 -5.32 -23.42 -2.45
CA PRO A 27 -6.53 -23.99 -3.08
C PRO A 27 -7.06 -25.28 -2.46
N LYS A 28 -6.27 -25.96 -1.62
CA LYS A 28 -6.65 -27.23 -0.98
C LYS A 28 -7.47 -27.01 0.28
N TYR A 29 -7.19 -25.93 1.03
CA TYR A 29 -7.86 -25.63 2.30
C TYR A 29 -9.08 -24.73 2.15
N THR A 30 -9.30 -24.17 0.96
CA THR A 30 -10.45 -23.30 0.64
C THR A 30 -11.78 -24.06 0.50
N GLY A 31 -11.80 -25.37 0.79
CA GLY A 31 -13.01 -26.20 0.89
C GLY A 31 -13.04 -27.18 2.08
N ASP A 32 -11.95 -27.30 2.85
CA ASP A 32 -11.82 -28.26 3.95
C ASP A 32 -12.41 -27.77 5.29
N GLY A 33 -13.14 -26.64 5.28
CA GLY A 33 -13.82 -26.14 6.47
C GLY A 33 -12.86 -25.69 7.58
N ILE A 34 -11.71 -25.10 7.23
CA ILE A 34 -10.95 -24.35 8.24
C ILE A 34 -11.84 -23.19 8.71
N LYS A 35 -12.38 -23.33 9.93
CA LYS A 35 -13.04 -22.24 10.65
C LYS A 35 -12.10 -21.05 10.65
N GLY A 36 -12.53 -19.98 9.98
CA GLY A 36 -11.78 -18.75 9.84
C GLY A 36 -11.41 -18.34 8.41
N ALA A 37 -11.70 -19.14 7.39
CA ALA A 37 -11.52 -18.75 5.98
C ALA A 37 -12.73 -17.97 5.42
N VAL A 38 -13.31 -17.06 6.22
CA VAL A 38 -14.46 -16.25 5.80
C VAL A 38 -14.07 -14.76 5.72
N PRO A 39 -14.30 -14.13 4.57
CA PRO A 39 -14.80 -14.73 3.33
C PRO A 39 -13.64 -15.34 2.54
N ARG A 40 -13.93 -16.41 1.79
CA ARG A 40 -12.96 -17.02 0.87
C ARG A 40 -12.52 -15.94 -0.12
N SER A 41 -11.23 -15.58 -0.11
CA SER A 41 -10.64 -14.77 -1.18
C SER A 41 -10.98 -15.46 -2.49
N SER A 42 -11.71 -14.76 -3.37
CA SER A 42 -12.12 -15.34 -4.64
C SER A 42 -10.87 -15.78 -5.39
N ARG A 43 -10.89 -17.01 -5.89
CA ARG A 43 -9.74 -17.61 -6.61
C ARG A 43 -9.45 -16.94 -7.96
N PHE A 44 -10.13 -15.85 -8.27
CA PHE A 44 -10.05 -15.17 -9.54
C PHE A 44 -9.86 -13.67 -9.30
N LEU A 45 -8.59 -13.27 -9.40
CA LEU A 45 -8.09 -11.90 -9.39
C LEU A 45 -8.20 -11.19 -8.02
N PRO A 46 -7.41 -10.13 -7.77
CA PRO A 46 -7.60 -9.27 -6.60
C PRO A 46 -8.93 -8.47 -6.64
N SER A 47 -9.95 -8.92 -7.38
CA SER A 47 -10.99 -8.07 -7.97
C SER A 47 -12.41 -8.63 -7.96
N SER A 48 -12.79 -9.43 -6.97
CA SER A 48 -14.23 -9.61 -6.70
C SER A 48 -14.50 -9.48 -5.21
N LEU A 49 -15.69 -8.98 -4.89
CA LEU A 49 -16.15 -9.05 -3.52
C LEU A 49 -16.16 -10.51 -3.09
N ASN A 50 -15.57 -10.70 -1.94
CA ASN A 50 -15.74 -11.86 -1.10
C ASN A 50 -17.24 -12.22 -0.99
N GLU A 51 -17.62 -13.42 -1.41
CA GLU A 51 -19.00 -13.92 -1.30
C GLU A 51 -19.19 -14.67 0.01
N LEU A 52 -20.38 -14.55 0.60
CA LEU A 52 -20.78 -15.19 1.85
C LEU A 52 -21.81 -16.29 1.56
N GLU A 53 -21.71 -17.42 2.27
CA GLU A 53 -22.65 -18.55 2.25
C GLU A 53 -23.71 -18.39 3.37
N ASP A 54 -24.80 -19.16 3.35
CA ASP A 54 -25.95 -18.98 4.27
C ASP A 54 -25.58 -19.10 5.77
N ASP A 55 -24.58 -19.92 6.10
CA ASP A 55 -24.08 -20.12 7.46
C ASP A 55 -23.04 -19.07 7.89
N ASP A 56 -22.71 -18.09 7.03
CA ASP A 56 -21.67 -17.13 7.33
C ASP A 56 -22.09 -16.09 8.39
N PRO A 57 -21.09 -15.39 8.99
CA PRO A 57 -21.37 -14.30 9.92
C PRO A 57 -22.23 -13.22 9.26
N LYS A 58 -23.12 -12.57 10.05
CA LYS A 58 -23.95 -11.44 9.58
C LYS A 58 -23.56 -10.10 10.20
N SER A 59 -22.54 -10.08 11.05
CA SER A 59 -22.05 -8.89 11.74
C SER A 59 -20.54 -8.90 11.86
N SER A 60 -19.92 -7.72 11.79
CA SER A 60 -18.49 -7.55 12.06
C SER A 60 -18.12 -7.74 13.53
N THR A 61 -19.12 -7.90 14.40
CA THR A 61 -18.97 -8.25 15.83
C THR A 61 -19.25 -9.74 16.12
N ASP A 62 -19.61 -10.54 15.11
CA ASP A 62 -19.82 -11.98 15.29
C ASP A 62 -18.46 -12.65 15.63
N PRO A 63 -18.39 -13.47 16.70
CA PRO A 63 -17.15 -14.17 17.05
C PRO A 63 -16.54 -14.98 15.91
N ARG A 64 -17.37 -15.56 15.02
CA ARG A 64 -16.90 -16.32 13.86
C ARG A 64 -16.22 -15.43 12.82
N PHE A 65 -16.73 -14.21 12.63
CA PHE A 65 -16.07 -13.21 11.77
C PHE A 65 -14.74 -12.76 12.38
N LEU A 66 -14.74 -12.46 13.68
CA LEU A 66 -13.54 -12.02 14.39
C LEU A 66 -12.45 -13.09 14.39
N ASP A 67 -12.83 -14.37 14.55
CA ASP A 67 -11.94 -15.51 14.41
C ASP A 67 -11.36 -15.61 12.99
N ALA A 68 -12.20 -15.37 11.96
CA ALA A 68 -11.77 -15.44 10.57
C ALA A 68 -10.72 -14.38 10.19
N ILE A 69 -10.90 -13.15 10.65
CA ILE A 69 -9.92 -12.08 10.42
C ILE A 69 -8.85 -12.02 11.52
N HIS A 70 -8.78 -13.00 12.42
CA HIS A 70 -7.87 -12.95 13.57
C HIS A 70 -6.41 -12.82 13.13
N VAL A 71 -6.00 -13.56 12.09
CA VAL A 71 -4.63 -13.49 11.55
C VAL A 71 -4.28 -12.06 11.12
N TYR A 72 -5.20 -11.38 10.44
CA TYR A 72 -5.01 -10.02 9.96
C TYR A 72 -4.97 -9.00 11.11
N THR A 73 -5.93 -9.10 12.03
CA THR A 73 -6.03 -8.18 13.18
C THR A 73 -4.83 -8.35 14.13
N GLN A 74 -4.41 -9.59 14.38
CA GLN A 74 -3.24 -9.88 15.19
C GLN A 74 -1.95 -9.40 14.53
N PHE A 75 -1.77 -9.59 13.22
CA PHE A 75 -0.63 -9.03 12.51
C PHE A 75 -0.61 -7.50 12.67
N CYS A 76 -1.73 -6.84 12.39
CA CYS A 76 -1.84 -5.38 12.47
C CYS A 76 -1.54 -4.83 13.88
N SER A 77 -1.85 -5.59 14.93
CA SER A 77 -1.55 -5.20 16.33
C SER A 77 -0.05 -5.02 16.61
N TYR A 78 0.82 -5.58 15.78
CA TYR A 78 2.27 -5.48 15.96
C TYR A 78 2.90 -4.21 15.38
N LYS A 79 2.13 -3.31 14.74
CA LYS A 79 2.66 -2.06 14.13
C LYS A 79 3.62 -1.30 15.05
N ASP A 80 3.25 -1.13 16.32
CA ASP A 80 4.03 -0.34 17.28
C ASP A 80 5.12 -1.12 18.02
N HIS A 81 5.26 -2.42 17.73
CA HIS A 81 6.36 -3.24 18.22
C HIS A 81 7.56 -3.23 17.27
N ILE A 82 7.38 -2.80 16.01
CA ILE A 82 8.43 -2.82 15.00
C ILE A 82 9.41 -1.66 15.21
N VAL A 83 10.67 -2.02 15.45
CA VAL A 83 11.76 -1.06 15.69
C VAL A 83 12.57 -0.83 14.43
N GLY A 84 12.92 0.44 14.20
CA GLY A 84 13.72 0.86 13.05
C GLY A 84 12.86 1.32 11.87
N MET A 85 13.24 2.44 11.27
CA MET A 85 12.42 3.13 10.26
C MET A 85 12.24 2.30 8.98
N GLY A 86 13.32 1.66 8.50
CA GLY A 86 13.24 0.78 7.33
C GLY A 86 12.42 -0.49 7.59
N ASN A 87 12.52 -1.07 8.79
CA ASN A 87 11.70 -2.21 9.21
C ASN A 87 10.22 -1.83 9.27
N ARG A 88 9.92 -0.67 9.87
CA ARG A 88 8.55 -0.14 9.96
C ARG A 88 7.98 0.14 8.57
N ASP A 89 8.71 0.76 7.65
CA ASP A 89 8.21 0.98 6.27
C ASP A 89 7.89 -0.32 5.53
N ARG A 90 8.75 -1.35 5.66
CA ARG A 90 8.48 -2.70 5.12
C ARG A 90 7.29 -3.38 5.78
N PHE A 91 7.15 -3.26 7.09
CA PHE A 91 6.01 -3.79 7.83
C PHE A 91 4.70 -3.11 7.41
N MET A 92 4.73 -1.79 7.21
CA MET A 92 3.56 -0.99 6.85
C MET A 92 2.94 -1.40 5.50
N TYR A 93 3.74 -1.96 4.58
CA TYR A 93 3.20 -2.60 3.36
C TYR A 93 2.16 -3.68 3.70
N TRP A 94 2.56 -4.64 4.54
CA TRP A 94 1.71 -5.77 4.94
C TRP A 94 0.59 -5.35 5.88
N TYR A 95 0.86 -4.39 6.77
CA TYR A 95 -0.17 -3.77 7.60
C TYR A 95 -1.32 -3.23 6.74
N HIS A 96 -1.00 -2.44 5.71
CA HIS A 96 -2.01 -1.88 4.84
C HIS A 96 -2.69 -2.91 3.95
N PHE A 97 -1.95 -3.91 3.47
CA PHE A 97 -2.56 -5.06 2.80
C PHE A 97 -3.62 -5.74 3.68
N PHE A 98 -3.28 -6.10 4.92
CA PHE A 98 -4.22 -6.78 5.83
C PHE A 98 -5.37 -5.89 6.30
N GLN A 99 -5.15 -4.60 6.51
CA GLN A 99 -6.26 -3.66 6.75
C GLN A 99 -7.21 -3.59 5.54
N GLY A 100 -6.68 -3.58 4.32
CA GLY A 100 -7.49 -3.68 3.10
C GLY A 100 -8.31 -4.97 3.05
N GLN A 101 -7.71 -6.12 3.41
CA GLN A 101 -8.44 -7.39 3.50
C GLN A 101 -9.57 -7.32 4.53
N ILE A 102 -9.34 -6.74 5.71
CA ILE A 102 -10.37 -6.55 6.73
C ILE A 102 -11.54 -5.70 6.19
N GLU A 103 -11.27 -4.62 5.47
CA GLU A 103 -12.32 -3.79 4.87
C GLU A 103 -13.09 -4.51 3.77
N LEU A 104 -12.45 -5.33 2.94
CA LEU A 104 -13.13 -6.20 1.97
C LEU A 104 -14.05 -7.21 2.68
N CYS A 105 -13.59 -7.82 3.77
CA CYS A 105 -14.39 -8.75 4.55
C CYS A 105 -15.63 -8.08 5.17
N LYS A 106 -15.47 -6.88 5.74
CA LYS A 106 -16.59 -6.09 6.25
C LYS A 106 -17.57 -5.70 5.14
N MET A 107 -17.07 -5.26 3.99
CA MET A 107 -17.89 -4.85 2.85
C MET A 107 -18.75 -6.00 2.31
N ALA A 108 -18.24 -7.24 2.32
CA ALA A 108 -19.03 -8.44 1.99
C ALA A 108 -20.26 -8.59 2.90
N LEU A 109 -20.08 -8.46 4.22
CA LEU A 109 -21.17 -8.50 5.20
C LEU A 109 -22.21 -7.41 4.95
N TYR A 110 -21.73 -6.19 4.72
CA TYR A 110 -22.62 -5.04 4.49
C TYR A 110 -23.38 -5.18 3.17
N ARG A 111 -22.74 -5.69 2.10
CA ARG A 111 -23.40 -6.00 0.83
C ARG A 111 -24.50 -7.02 1.03
N GLN A 112 -24.21 -8.16 1.66
CA GLN A 112 -25.22 -9.19 1.87
C GLN A 112 -26.45 -8.64 2.59
N ARG A 113 -26.24 -7.89 3.67
CA ARG A 113 -27.35 -7.28 4.42
C ARG A 113 -28.12 -6.24 3.62
N TYR A 114 -27.45 -5.46 2.79
CA TYR A 114 -28.09 -4.49 1.92
C TYR A 114 -28.99 -5.19 0.88
N VAL A 115 -28.51 -6.29 0.29
CA VAL A 115 -29.29 -7.12 -0.65
C VAL A 115 -30.46 -7.82 0.07
N GLU A 116 -30.23 -8.42 1.25
CA GLU A 116 -31.29 -9.05 2.07
C GLU A 116 -32.37 -8.06 2.51
N SER A 117 -32.05 -6.75 2.54
CA SER A 117 -33.00 -5.67 2.84
C SER A 117 -33.75 -5.14 1.63
N ASP A 118 -33.70 -5.83 0.48
CA ASP A 118 -34.23 -5.35 -0.80
C ASP A 118 -33.72 -3.95 -1.16
N PHE A 119 -32.44 -3.68 -0.85
CA PHE A 119 -31.75 -2.41 -1.12
C PHE A 119 -32.28 -1.20 -0.35
N GLU A 120 -32.97 -1.40 0.77
CA GLU A 120 -33.55 -0.30 1.57
C GLU A 120 -32.71 0.10 2.80
N ASP A 121 -31.75 -0.73 3.25
CA ASP A 121 -30.92 -0.43 4.43
C ASP A 121 -29.85 0.64 4.14
N MET A 122 -30.24 1.90 4.33
CA MET A 122 -29.37 3.07 4.15
C MET A 122 -28.14 3.06 5.07
N ALA A 123 -28.19 2.38 6.22
CA ALA A 123 -27.04 2.26 7.10
C ALA A 123 -25.99 1.31 6.51
N MET A 124 -26.42 0.20 5.89
CA MET A 124 -25.49 -0.71 5.18
C MET A 124 -24.91 -0.05 3.94
N LYS A 125 -25.72 0.65 3.16
CA LYS A 125 -25.25 1.47 2.03
C LYS A 125 -24.12 2.43 2.44
N LYS A 126 -24.30 3.16 3.54
CA LYS A 126 -23.25 4.05 4.07
C LYS A 126 -21.98 3.29 4.45
N ARG A 127 -22.11 2.16 5.14
CA ARG A 127 -20.98 1.31 5.54
C ARG A 127 -20.22 0.71 4.35
N ILE A 128 -20.91 0.37 3.25
CA ILE A 128 -20.27 -0.08 2.01
C ILE A 128 -19.36 1.01 1.45
N LEU A 129 -19.85 2.26 1.35
CA LEU A 129 -19.07 3.39 0.85
C LEU A 129 -17.90 3.75 1.78
N GLU A 130 -18.11 3.68 3.10
CA GLU A 130 -17.05 3.85 4.10
C GLU A 130 -15.95 2.80 3.95
N SER A 131 -16.31 1.51 3.90
CA SER A 131 -15.33 0.43 3.73
C SER A 131 -14.61 0.49 2.38
N TRP A 132 -15.28 0.88 1.30
CA TRP A 132 -14.63 1.15 0.01
C TRP A 132 -13.59 2.28 0.12
N SER A 133 -13.94 3.39 0.79
CA SER A 133 -13.03 4.54 0.96
C SER A 133 -11.82 4.17 1.83
N ASN A 134 -12.03 3.37 2.87
CA ASN A 134 -10.95 2.86 3.73
C ASN A 134 -10.04 1.87 2.99
N LEU A 135 -10.63 0.96 2.20
CA LEU A 135 -9.89 0.04 1.33
C LEU A 135 -8.97 0.83 0.39
N MET A 136 -9.50 1.84 -0.32
CA MET A 136 -8.69 2.67 -1.22
C MET A 136 -7.58 3.45 -0.51
N THR A 137 -7.83 3.93 0.71
CA THR A 137 -6.77 4.56 1.52
C THR A 137 -5.63 3.57 1.79
N HIS A 138 -5.94 2.32 2.15
CA HIS A 138 -4.94 1.30 2.41
C HIS A 138 -4.23 0.80 1.14
N GLU A 139 -4.94 0.64 0.03
CA GLU A 139 -4.36 0.28 -1.25
C GLU A 139 -3.37 1.35 -1.74
N ILE A 140 -3.70 2.64 -1.60
CA ILE A 140 -2.78 3.74 -1.96
C ILE A 140 -1.54 3.78 -1.05
N GLN A 141 -1.72 3.60 0.27
CA GLN A 141 -0.62 3.61 1.24
C GLN A 141 0.42 2.51 1.01
N ARG A 142 -0.03 1.34 0.54
CA ARG A 142 0.87 0.20 0.27
C ARG A 142 1.56 0.27 -1.08
N VAL A 143 1.25 1.23 -1.95
CA VAL A 143 1.90 1.30 -3.27
C VAL A 143 3.42 1.46 -3.11
N ARG A 144 4.14 0.58 -3.81
CA ARG A 144 5.59 0.51 -3.94
C ARG A 144 6.02 0.37 -5.40
N ASN A 145 5.14 -0.07 -6.30
CA ASN A 145 5.47 -0.21 -7.73
C ASN A 145 4.27 0.06 -8.65
N VAL A 146 4.56 0.16 -9.96
CA VAL A 146 3.57 0.51 -10.99
C VAL A 146 2.47 -0.56 -11.13
N SER A 147 2.76 -1.83 -10.88
CA SER A 147 1.76 -2.90 -11.00
C SER A 147 0.64 -2.76 -9.96
N GLU A 148 0.94 -2.21 -8.79
CA GLU A 148 -0.03 -1.98 -7.71
C GLU A 148 -0.99 -0.83 -8.04
N LEU A 149 -0.57 0.15 -8.84
CA LEU A 149 -1.49 1.13 -9.42
C LEU A 149 -2.51 0.46 -10.34
N GLY A 150 -2.09 -0.59 -11.06
CA GLY A 150 -2.98 -1.44 -11.85
C GLY A 150 -4.02 -2.17 -10.99
N VAL A 151 -3.64 -2.65 -9.80
CA VAL A 151 -4.56 -3.27 -8.84
C VAL A 151 -5.62 -2.28 -8.38
N ILE A 152 -5.24 -1.04 -8.05
CA ILE A 152 -6.18 0.02 -7.66
C ILE A 152 -7.17 0.32 -8.79
N ALA A 153 -6.68 0.46 -10.04
CA ALA A 153 -7.54 0.70 -11.19
C ALA A 153 -8.53 -0.45 -11.42
N GLN A 154 -8.06 -1.69 -11.28
CA GLN A 154 -8.91 -2.88 -11.41
C GLN A 154 -9.96 -2.96 -10.30
N LEU A 155 -9.60 -2.67 -9.04
CA LEU A 155 -10.54 -2.59 -7.93
C LEU A 155 -11.60 -1.52 -8.18
N HIS A 156 -11.20 -0.36 -8.69
CA HIS A 156 -12.15 0.71 -9.01
C HIS A 156 -13.15 0.28 -10.09
N GLN A 157 -12.70 -0.40 -11.15
CA GLN A 157 -13.61 -0.92 -12.17
C GLN A 157 -14.51 -2.02 -11.61
N SER A 158 -13.91 -3.11 -11.15
CA SER A 158 -14.65 -4.31 -10.72
C SER A 158 -15.57 -4.06 -9.52
N THR A 159 -15.11 -3.32 -8.50
CA THR A 159 -15.84 -3.19 -7.24
C THR A 159 -16.70 -1.93 -7.23
N LEU A 160 -16.12 -0.76 -7.50
CA LEU A 160 -16.89 0.48 -7.43
C LEU A 160 -17.83 0.63 -8.62
N THR A 161 -17.34 0.45 -9.85
CA THR A 161 -18.18 0.63 -11.05
C THR A 161 -19.16 -0.53 -11.20
N ASP A 162 -18.68 -1.77 -11.23
CA ASP A 162 -19.55 -2.88 -11.62
C ASP A 162 -20.45 -3.32 -10.46
N ILE A 163 -19.90 -3.55 -9.25
CA ILE A 163 -20.73 -3.99 -8.11
C ILE A 163 -21.48 -2.84 -7.43
N ILE A 164 -20.77 -1.86 -6.86
CA ILE A 164 -21.40 -0.84 -6.01
C ILE A 164 -22.36 0.03 -6.82
N ARG A 165 -21.95 0.50 -8.00
CA ARG A 165 -22.80 1.36 -8.85
C ARG A 165 -23.73 0.55 -9.74
N GLY A 166 -23.23 -0.53 -10.37
CA GLY A 166 -23.99 -1.35 -11.29
C GLY A 166 -25.01 -2.24 -10.58
N GLU A 167 -24.54 -3.24 -9.83
CA GLU A 167 -25.41 -4.23 -9.17
C GLU A 167 -26.22 -3.65 -8.01
N LEU A 168 -25.58 -2.88 -7.12
CA LEU A 168 -26.22 -2.38 -5.89
C LEU A 168 -26.96 -1.05 -6.09
N GLY A 169 -26.81 -0.40 -7.26
CA GLY A 169 -27.45 0.88 -7.57
C GLY A 169 -27.04 2.05 -6.68
N ILE A 170 -25.90 1.94 -5.96
CA ILE A 170 -25.43 2.99 -5.06
C ILE A 170 -24.71 4.07 -5.89
N THR A 171 -25.37 5.21 -6.11
CA THR A 171 -24.86 6.32 -6.92
C THR A 171 -24.28 7.47 -6.10
N ASP A 172 -24.36 7.38 -4.77
CA ASP A 172 -23.84 8.37 -3.85
C ASP A 172 -22.34 8.60 -4.05
N LYS A 173 -21.91 9.82 -3.79
CA LYS A 173 -20.52 10.19 -3.93
C LYS A 173 -19.66 9.42 -2.93
N VAL A 174 -18.64 8.73 -3.43
CA VAL A 174 -17.56 8.16 -2.62
C VAL A 174 -16.67 9.29 -2.11
N ASP A 175 -16.24 9.19 -0.85
CA ASP A 175 -15.20 10.05 -0.31
C ASP A 175 -13.86 9.72 -0.97
N SER A 176 -13.39 10.64 -1.81
CA SER A 176 -12.13 10.51 -2.55
C SER A 176 -10.97 11.24 -1.88
N THR A 177 -11.17 11.81 -0.68
CA THR A 177 -10.09 12.46 0.06
C THR A 177 -9.12 11.41 0.58
N TYR A 178 -7.83 11.58 0.30
CA TYR A 178 -6.79 10.70 0.81
C TYR A 178 -6.62 10.93 2.31
N LYS A 179 -6.76 9.86 3.12
CA LYS A 179 -6.65 9.90 4.59
C LYS A 179 -5.42 9.16 5.13
N GLY A 180 -4.51 8.76 4.24
CA GLY A 180 -3.30 8.05 4.63
C GLY A 180 -2.23 8.99 5.16
N GLU A 181 -1.16 8.40 5.68
CA GLU A 181 0.04 9.14 6.09
C GLU A 181 0.74 9.73 4.86
N ASN A 182 1.41 10.86 5.06
CA ASN A 182 2.20 11.50 4.01
C ASN A 182 3.42 10.64 3.66
N ALA A 183 3.68 10.46 2.36
CA ALA A 183 4.82 9.67 1.88
C ALA A 183 5.31 10.15 0.51
N VAL A 184 6.52 9.72 0.14
CA VAL A 184 7.03 9.82 -1.23
C VAL A 184 7.50 8.45 -1.69
N ARG A 185 7.22 8.11 -2.95
CA ARG A 185 7.55 6.81 -3.56
C ARG A 185 8.18 7.01 -4.92
N ALA A 186 9.29 6.32 -5.18
CA ALA A 186 9.86 6.23 -6.52
C ALA A 186 9.17 5.13 -7.33
N MET A 187 8.63 5.48 -8.51
CA MET A 187 7.87 4.54 -9.33
C MET A 187 8.06 4.79 -10.84
N PRO A 188 8.73 3.88 -11.57
CA PRO A 188 9.54 2.78 -11.03
C PRO A 188 10.74 3.30 -10.25
N GLU A 189 11.20 2.55 -9.26
CA GLU A 189 12.53 2.74 -8.67
C GLU A 189 13.58 2.37 -9.73
N LEU A 190 14.46 3.31 -10.06
CA LEU A 190 15.57 3.08 -10.97
C LEU A 190 16.85 2.83 -10.17
N SER A 191 17.52 1.72 -10.48
CA SER A 191 18.81 1.33 -9.89
C SER A 191 19.92 1.19 -10.92
N GLN A 192 19.62 1.38 -12.21
CA GLN A 192 20.59 1.23 -13.28
C GLN A 192 20.23 2.13 -14.47
N ILE A 193 21.25 2.66 -15.14
CA ILE A 193 21.17 3.34 -16.45
C ILE A 193 22.35 2.96 -17.33
N ASN A 194 22.23 3.15 -18.64
CA ASN A 194 23.39 3.04 -19.53
C ASN A 194 24.24 4.31 -19.49
N SER A 195 25.53 4.21 -19.83
CA SER A 195 26.48 5.33 -19.76
C SER A 195 26.10 6.58 -20.57
N GLU A 196 25.34 6.41 -21.65
CA GLU A 196 24.88 7.51 -22.51
C GLU A 196 23.51 8.05 -22.14
N GLU A 197 22.84 7.45 -21.15
CA GLU A 197 21.49 7.84 -20.75
C GLU A 197 21.50 8.92 -19.66
N SER A 198 20.49 9.78 -19.71
CA SER A 198 20.16 10.64 -18.58
C SER A 198 19.40 9.83 -17.55
N PHE A 199 19.66 10.09 -16.26
CA PHE A 199 18.87 9.50 -15.19
C PHE A 199 17.57 10.30 -14.99
N GLU A 200 16.42 9.61 -14.98
CA GLU A 200 15.11 10.22 -14.77
C GLU A 200 14.30 9.48 -13.69
N GLN A 201 14.46 9.87 -12.43
CA GLN A 201 13.65 9.28 -11.35
C GLN A 201 12.30 9.97 -11.26
N LYS A 202 11.23 9.21 -11.52
CA LYS A 202 9.84 9.65 -11.28
C LYS A 202 9.42 9.30 -9.86
N VAL A 203 8.69 10.21 -9.23
CA VAL A 203 8.13 10.00 -7.89
C VAL A 203 6.67 10.43 -7.81
N ILE A 204 5.97 9.83 -6.86
CA ILE A 204 4.63 10.22 -6.44
C ILE A 204 4.71 10.61 -4.96
N PHE A 205 4.26 11.81 -4.65
CA PHE A 205 4.02 12.29 -3.29
C PHE A 205 2.57 11.96 -2.90
N LEU A 206 2.39 11.17 -1.85
CA LEU A 206 1.11 10.78 -1.30
C LEU A 206 0.81 11.68 -0.10
N GLY A 207 -0.35 12.35 -0.12
CA GLY A 207 -0.77 13.28 0.92
C GLY A 207 -1.89 14.20 0.42
N GLU A 208 -2.61 14.82 1.34
CA GLU A 208 -3.72 15.73 1.02
C GLU A 208 -3.20 17.12 0.60
N GLY A 209 -2.15 17.62 1.25
CA GLY A 209 -1.57 18.93 1.00
C GLY A 209 -0.66 19.04 -0.23
N GLY A 210 -0.39 20.29 -0.63
CA GLY A 210 0.55 20.60 -1.69
C GLY A 210 2.00 20.27 -1.32
N VAL A 211 2.76 19.80 -2.30
CA VAL A 211 4.18 19.47 -2.13
C VAL A 211 5.04 20.73 -2.25
N THR A 212 5.91 20.95 -1.28
CA THR A 212 6.90 22.04 -1.29
C THR A 212 8.32 21.49 -1.12
N ASN A 213 9.30 22.23 -1.66
CA ASN A 213 10.72 21.88 -1.67
C ASN A 213 11.03 20.42 -2.10
N PRO A 214 10.46 19.93 -3.22
CA PRO A 214 10.74 18.58 -3.68
C PRO A 214 12.15 18.51 -4.31
N GLU A 215 13.04 17.75 -3.70
CA GLU A 215 14.47 17.71 -4.05
C GLU A 215 15.02 16.29 -4.09
N MET A 216 15.94 16.04 -5.02
CA MET A 216 16.82 14.88 -5.02
C MET A 216 18.19 15.31 -4.53
N HIS A 217 18.67 14.62 -3.51
CA HIS A 217 20.01 14.75 -2.97
C HIS A 217 20.82 13.59 -3.51
N TYR A 218 21.90 13.85 -4.24
CA TYR A 218 22.72 12.79 -4.86
C TYR A 218 24.22 13.04 -4.72
N ARG A 219 25.02 11.98 -4.71
CA ARG A 219 26.49 12.04 -4.77
C ARG A 219 27.08 10.75 -5.32
N LYS A 220 28.35 10.78 -5.72
CA LYS A 220 29.09 9.57 -6.13
C LYS A 220 29.12 8.53 -5.00
N ILE A 221 28.89 7.25 -5.33
CA ILE A 221 28.94 6.16 -4.34
C ILE A 221 30.33 6.13 -3.66
N GLY A 222 30.32 5.99 -2.33
CA GLY A 222 31.53 5.94 -1.51
C GLY A 222 32.19 7.30 -1.26
N SER A 223 31.60 8.40 -1.76
CA SER A 223 32.08 9.74 -1.46
C SER A 223 31.73 10.15 -0.03
N SER A 224 32.69 10.77 0.68
CA SER A 224 32.45 11.44 1.96
C SER A 224 32.01 12.90 1.80
N GLY A 225 31.87 13.38 0.56
CA GLY A 225 31.43 14.75 0.27
C GLY A 225 29.94 14.97 0.53
N SER A 226 29.55 16.24 0.57
CA SER A 226 28.15 16.66 0.65
C SER A 226 27.35 16.19 -0.57
N PHE A 227 26.05 15.99 -0.37
CA PHE A 227 25.12 15.73 -1.47
C PHE A 227 24.93 16.98 -2.33
N SER A 228 24.94 16.78 -3.64
CA SER A 228 24.42 17.75 -4.61
C SER A 228 22.91 17.73 -4.59
N VAL A 229 22.27 18.86 -4.87
CA VAL A 229 20.80 19.01 -4.85
C VAL A 229 20.27 19.23 -6.27
N GLN A 230 19.23 18.49 -6.63
CA GLN A 230 18.49 18.62 -7.88
C GLN A 230 17.01 18.79 -7.57
N ALA A 231 16.46 19.97 -7.87
CA ALA A 231 15.02 20.20 -7.73
C ALA A 231 14.21 19.28 -8.66
N LEU A 232 13.11 18.73 -8.12
CA LEU A 232 12.15 17.95 -8.89
C LEU A 232 11.22 18.88 -9.67
N LYS A 233 10.78 18.41 -10.83
CA LYS A 233 9.84 19.13 -11.70
C LYS A 233 8.52 18.37 -11.81
N PRO A 234 7.36 19.06 -11.78
CA PRO A 234 6.06 18.47 -12.08
C PRO A 234 6.05 17.74 -13.43
N ILE A 235 5.41 16.57 -13.47
CA ILE A 235 5.06 15.88 -14.71
C ILE A 235 3.63 16.27 -15.07
N HIS A 236 3.43 16.81 -16.28
CA HIS A 236 2.11 17.28 -16.75
C HIS A 236 1.40 18.23 -15.77
N GLU A 237 2.15 19.15 -15.16
CA GLU A 237 1.64 20.13 -14.18
C GLU A 237 1.06 19.50 -12.89
N SER A 238 1.28 18.20 -12.66
CA SER A 238 0.83 17.53 -11.44
C SER A 238 1.60 18.04 -10.21
N PRO A 239 0.91 18.49 -9.14
CA PRO A 239 1.57 18.90 -7.91
C PRO A 239 2.06 17.73 -7.05
N HIS A 240 1.77 16.47 -7.43
CA HIS A 240 2.16 15.27 -6.68
C HIS A 240 3.00 14.28 -7.48
N VAL A 241 2.93 14.32 -8.82
CA VAL A 241 3.73 13.46 -9.69
C VAL A 241 4.86 14.28 -10.28
N MET A 242 6.09 13.93 -9.92
CA MET A 242 7.27 14.73 -10.21
C MET A 242 8.43 13.89 -10.71
N ARG A 243 9.45 14.56 -11.26
CA ARG A 243 10.66 13.94 -11.79
C ARG A 243 11.91 14.71 -11.42
N ALA A 244 12.94 14.00 -10.99
CA ALA A 244 14.31 14.48 -10.97
C ALA A 244 15.05 14.00 -12.22
N SER A 245 15.90 14.85 -12.79
CA SER A 245 16.67 14.54 -13.99
C SER A 245 18.14 14.90 -13.80
N LEU A 246 19.04 13.92 -14.00
CA LEU A 246 20.49 14.14 -14.03
C LEU A 246 20.99 13.83 -15.45
N VAL A 247 21.57 14.84 -16.11
CA VAL A 247 22.06 14.69 -17.48
C VAL A 247 23.39 13.94 -17.46
N LYS A 248 23.42 12.74 -18.04
CA LYS A 248 24.61 11.89 -18.21
C LYS A 248 25.58 11.95 -17.02
N PRO A 249 25.20 11.42 -15.84
CA PRO A 249 25.95 11.64 -14.60
C PRO A 249 27.40 11.13 -14.66
N GLY A 250 27.69 10.09 -15.43
CA GLY A 250 29.07 9.65 -15.72
C GLY A 250 29.79 8.95 -14.56
N TYR A 251 29.12 8.68 -13.45
CA TYR A 251 29.62 7.88 -12.33
C TYR A 251 28.46 7.20 -11.59
N ASP A 252 28.72 6.04 -10.99
CA ASP A 252 27.78 5.40 -10.07
C ASP A 252 27.49 6.34 -8.90
N PHE A 253 26.23 6.52 -8.57
CA PHE A 253 25.79 7.49 -7.57
C PHE A 253 24.75 6.91 -6.62
N GLU A 254 24.67 7.50 -5.44
CA GLU A 254 23.60 7.27 -4.47
C GLU A 254 22.73 8.51 -4.36
N TYR A 255 21.43 8.31 -4.09
CA TYR A 255 20.49 9.40 -3.93
C TYR A 255 19.42 9.14 -2.87
N TYR A 256 18.81 10.22 -2.38
CA TYR A 256 17.54 10.21 -1.69
C TYR A 256 16.70 11.40 -2.13
N ILE A 257 15.41 11.34 -1.90
CA ILE A 257 14.43 12.35 -2.31
C ILE A 257 13.73 12.87 -1.07
N THR A 258 13.58 14.18 -0.97
CA THR A 258 12.86 14.86 0.09
C THR A 258 11.73 15.71 -0.49
N GLY A 259 10.75 16.01 0.35
CA GLY A 259 9.75 17.04 0.09
C GLY A 259 8.96 17.30 1.36
N VAL A 260 8.13 18.33 1.36
CA VAL A 260 7.29 18.69 2.49
C VAL A 260 5.84 18.70 2.05
N ILE A 261 4.99 17.97 2.79
CA ILE A 261 3.54 17.91 2.62
C ILE A 261 2.92 18.32 3.96
N ASP A 262 2.09 19.36 3.97
CA ASP A 262 1.43 19.88 5.19
C ASP A 262 2.41 20.16 6.34
N GLY A 263 3.60 20.67 6.02
CA GLY A 263 4.65 20.96 7.00
C GLY A 263 5.41 19.73 7.51
N GLN A 264 5.04 18.52 7.07
CA GLN A 264 5.74 17.28 7.38
C GLN A 264 6.73 16.93 6.27
N GLU A 265 7.99 16.71 6.64
CA GLU A 265 9.00 16.18 5.72
C GLU A 265 8.71 14.70 5.40
N VAL A 266 8.74 14.38 4.11
CA VAL A 266 8.68 13.02 3.58
C VAL A 266 9.96 12.71 2.81
N ILE A 267 10.46 11.48 2.98
CA ILE A 267 11.76 11.07 2.43
C ILE A 267 11.66 9.69 1.79
N TYR A 268 12.35 9.53 0.65
CA TYR A 268 12.54 8.25 -0.02
C TYR A 268 14.02 8.00 -0.37
N PRO A 269 14.57 6.79 -0.11
CA PRO A 269 14.01 5.79 0.79
C PRO A 269 13.85 6.37 2.20
N VAL A 270 13.00 5.77 3.05
CA VAL A 270 12.64 6.38 4.35
C VAL A 270 13.83 6.65 5.28
N THR A 271 14.92 5.91 5.09
CA THR A 271 16.19 6.05 5.82
C THR A 271 17.14 7.11 5.24
N GLY A 272 16.86 7.65 4.05
CA GLY A 272 17.75 8.57 3.35
C GLY A 272 18.00 9.84 4.15
N GLY A 273 19.25 10.30 4.16
CA GLY A 273 19.65 11.55 4.83
C GLY A 273 19.66 11.48 6.37
N LYS A 274 19.37 10.31 6.96
CA LYS A 274 19.30 10.12 8.42
C LYS A 274 20.57 9.45 8.95
N GLU A 275 21.65 10.24 8.98
CA GLU A 275 22.96 9.83 9.50
C GLU A 275 22.90 9.41 10.98
N PRO A 276 23.76 8.47 11.44
CA PRO A 276 24.79 7.72 10.71
C PRO A 276 24.27 6.42 10.07
N ALA A 277 22.98 6.11 10.18
CA ALA A 277 22.37 4.86 9.71
C ALA A 277 21.63 5.03 8.37
N SER A 278 22.04 6.02 7.57
CA SER A 278 21.40 6.36 6.32
C SER A 278 21.64 5.26 5.28
N ILE A 279 20.55 4.76 4.70
CA ILE A 279 20.60 3.92 3.50
C ILE A 279 19.94 4.74 2.39
N HIS A 280 20.70 4.97 1.33
CA HIS A 280 20.31 5.70 0.13
C HIS A 280 20.03 4.72 -1.01
N GLN A 281 19.34 5.18 -2.04
CA GLN A 281 19.17 4.39 -3.26
C GLN A 281 20.42 4.49 -4.12
N THR A 282 20.90 3.37 -4.65
CA THR A 282 22.08 3.32 -5.52
C THR A 282 21.70 3.16 -6.98
N VAL A 283 22.40 3.86 -7.86
CA VAL A 283 22.28 3.74 -9.31
C VAL A 283 23.64 3.38 -9.90
N ILE A 284 23.67 2.26 -10.61
CA ILE A 284 24.87 1.75 -11.28
C ILE A 284 24.78 2.12 -12.76
N ILE A 285 25.87 2.64 -13.30
CA ILE A 285 25.98 2.97 -14.71
C ILE A 285 26.68 1.82 -15.41
N THR A 286 25.99 1.18 -16.34
CA THR A 286 26.57 0.10 -17.14
C THR A 286 27.09 0.60 -18.48
N PRO A 287 28.27 0.09 -18.93
CA PRO A 287 28.72 0.30 -20.30
C PRO A 287 27.78 -0.41 -21.28
N PHE A 288 27.66 0.14 -22.49
CA PHE A 288 27.00 -0.50 -23.63
C PHE A 288 27.77 -1.73 -24.12
#